data_AF-A0A920BP66-F1
#
_entry.id   AF-A0A920BP66-F1
#
_cell.length_a   1.000
_cell.length_b   1.000
_cell.length_c   1.000
_cell.angle_alpha   90.00
_cell.angle_beta   90.00
_cell.angle_gamma   90.00
#
_symmetry.space_group_name_H-M   'P 1'
#
loop_
_entity.id
_entity.type
_entity.pdbx_description
1 polymer ?
#
loop_
_entity_poly.entity_id
_entity_poly.type
_entity_poly.pdbx_seq_one_letter_code
_entity_poly.pdbx_strand_id
1 'polypeptide(L)'
;MINEPYLSLQLRTFSPEQPDSWQPVIDLAIAADRAGVGKVVVSDHVAFGNFLEAYGDPSIGGVSGGKQPTGPDGHWLEPLTFLSVIAGATESVRLEQTFFCCTAPTSGTRKVFSNSRCSI
;
A
#
# COMPACT_ATOMS: atom_id res chain seq x y z
N MET A 1 27.13 7.67 -3.13
CA MET A 1 25.95 7.22 -2.37
C MET A 1 25.59 8.32 -1.40
N ILE A 2 24.40 8.91 -1.51
CA ILE A 2 23.92 9.86 -0.49
C ILE A 2 23.60 9.03 0.75
N ASN A 3 24.40 9.22 1.79
CA ASN A 3 24.34 8.46 3.04
C ASN A 3 23.56 9.23 4.13
N GLU A 4 22.85 10.28 3.72
CA GLU A 4 22.02 11.08 4.63
C GLU A 4 20.63 10.46 4.76
N PRO A 5 20.07 10.45 5.98
CA PRO A 5 18.72 9.96 6.20
C PRO A 5 17.73 10.81 5.40
N TYR A 6 16.71 10.17 4.84
CA TYR A 6 15.65 10.84 4.11
C TYR A 6 14.27 10.31 4.53
N LEU A 7 13.24 11.15 4.37
CA LEU A 7 11.86 10.76 4.58
C LEU A 7 11.33 10.00 3.36
N SER A 8 10.62 8.90 3.60
CA SER A 8 9.86 8.18 2.57
C SER A 8 8.36 8.23 2.87
N LEU A 9 7.54 8.36 1.82
CA LEU A 9 6.09 8.46 1.91
C LEU A 9 5.41 7.33 1.14
N GLN A 10 4.54 6.56 1.80
CA GLN A 10 3.69 5.57 1.12
C GLN A 10 2.41 6.25 0.61
N LEU A 11 2.16 6.14 -0.69
CA LEU A 11 0.94 6.66 -1.31
C LEU A 11 -0.23 5.70 -1.08
N ARG A 12 -1.40 6.27 -0.79
CA ARG A 12 -2.63 5.50 -0.64
C ARG A 12 -3.26 5.28 -2.01
N THR A 13 -2.82 4.23 -2.68
CA THR A 13 -3.25 3.85 -4.04
C THR A 13 -4.40 2.83 -4.05
N PHE A 14 -5.22 2.84 -3.01
CA PHE A 14 -6.36 1.95 -2.84
C PHE A 14 -7.57 2.64 -2.22
N SER A 15 -8.76 2.16 -2.56
CA SER A 15 -10.03 2.64 -2.03
C SER A 15 -11.07 1.51 -1.98
N PRO A 16 -11.89 1.43 -0.91
CA PRO A 16 -12.99 0.46 -0.83
C PRO A 16 -14.13 0.78 -1.82
N GLU A 17 -14.30 2.05 -2.19
CA GLU A 17 -15.28 2.52 -3.17
C GLU A 17 -14.56 3.15 -4.36
N GLN A 18 -15.17 3.12 -5.55
CA GLN A 18 -14.58 3.75 -6.73
C GLN A 18 -14.46 5.26 -6.50
N PRO A 19 -13.23 5.83 -6.53
CA PRO A 19 -13.10 7.27 -6.43
C PRO A 19 -13.46 7.93 -7.77
N ASP A 20 -14.00 9.14 -7.71
CA ASP A 20 -14.25 9.99 -8.89
C ASP A 20 -12.95 10.28 -9.67
N SER A 21 -11.82 10.37 -8.94
CA SER A 21 -10.50 10.60 -9.52
C SER A 21 -9.38 10.19 -8.56
N TRP A 22 -8.22 9.85 -9.13
CA TRP A 22 -6.98 9.62 -8.41
C TRP A 22 -6.07 10.85 -8.35
N GLN A 23 -6.51 11.99 -8.88
CA GLN A 23 -5.77 13.25 -8.88
C GLN A 23 -5.24 13.65 -7.49
N PRO A 24 -5.99 13.49 -6.37
CA PRO A 24 -5.47 13.83 -5.05
C PRO A 24 -4.21 13.03 -4.66
N VAL A 25 -4.05 11.79 -5.17
CA VAL A 25 -2.86 10.98 -4.91
C VAL A 25 -1.68 11.45 -5.77
N ILE A 26 -1.95 11.90 -7.00
CA ILE A 26 -0.94 12.52 -7.87
C ILE A 26 -0.48 13.85 -7.26
N ASP A 27 -1.40 14.70 -6.81
CA ASP A 27 -1.10 15.98 -6.17
C ASP A 27 -0.26 15.79 -4.91
N LEU A 28 -0.52 14.73 -4.13
CA LEU A 28 0.30 14.38 -2.98
C LEU A 28 1.73 13.98 -3.39
N ALA A 29 1.91 13.23 -4.47
CA ALA A 29 3.24 12.88 -4.96
C ALA A 29 4.01 14.11 -5.46
N ILE A 30 3.34 15.03 -6.16
CA ILE A 30 3.91 16.32 -6.60
C ILE A 30 4.29 17.17 -5.37
N ALA A 31 3.42 17.24 -4.37
CA ALA A 31 3.69 17.97 -3.14
C ALA A 31 4.87 17.36 -2.38
N ALA A 32 4.99 16.03 -2.33
CA ALA A 32 6.09 15.32 -1.71
C ALA A 32 7.43 15.61 -2.41
N ASP A 33 7.44 15.60 -3.75
CA ASP A 33 8.62 15.98 -4.56
C ASP A 33 9.05 17.42 -4.27
N ARG A 34 8.12 18.38 -4.33
CA ARG A 34 8.39 19.80 -4.02
C ARG A 34 8.84 20.05 -2.58
N ALA A 35 8.38 19.22 -1.63
CA ALA A 35 8.77 19.28 -0.23
C ALA A 35 10.13 18.62 0.05
N GLY A 36 10.77 17.99 -0.93
CA GLY A 36 12.05 17.31 -0.76
C GLY A 36 11.96 15.94 -0.08
N VAL A 37 10.79 15.27 -0.16
CA VAL A 37 10.67 13.87 0.27
C VAL A 37 11.62 13.03 -0.58
N GLY A 38 12.42 12.18 0.07
CA GLY A 38 13.49 11.46 -0.63
C GLY A 38 12.99 10.32 -1.52
N LYS A 39 11.80 9.79 -1.23
CA LYS A 39 11.18 8.65 -1.93
C LYS A 39 9.67 8.57 -1.72
N VAL A 40 8.92 8.27 -2.78
CA VAL A 40 7.53 7.82 -2.69
C VAL A 40 7.43 6.33 -2.98
N VAL A 41 6.53 5.66 -2.27
CA VAL A 41 6.35 4.21 -2.32
C VAL A 41 4.91 3.89 -2.72
N VAL A 42 4.74 3.05 -3.73
CA VAL A 42 3.45 2.49 -4.13
C VAL A 42 3.44 1.01 -3.82
N SER A 43 2.36 0.52 -3.22
CA SER A 43 2.23 -0.89 -2.87
C SER A 43 1.40 -1.63 -3.90
N ASP A 44 1.93 -2.76 -4.34
CA ASP A 44 1.22 -3.74 -5.14
C ASP A 44 0.34 -4.62 -4.27
N HIS A 45 -0.86 -4.92 -4.74
CA HIS A 45 -1.75 -5.83 -4.04
C HIS A 45 -1.83 -7.15 -4.80
N VAL A 46 -1.19 -8.19 -4.24
CA VAL A 46 -0.96 -9.45 -4.96
C VAL A 46 -2.10 -10.46 -4.78
N ALA A 47 -2.79 -10.49 -3.63
CA ALA A 47 -4.04 -11.24 -3.43
C ALA A 47 -4.63 -11.04 -2.02
N PHE A 48 -5.97 -10.94 -1.94
CA PHE A 48 -6.72 -11.22 -0.72
C PHE A 48 -7.38 -12.59 -0.79
N GLY A 49 -7.37 -13.32 0.32
CA GLY A 49 -8.25 -14.48 0.48
C GLY A 49 -9.70 -14.03 0.69
N ASN A 50 -10.66 -14.88 0.32
CA ASN A 50 -12.10 -14.60 0.45
C ASN A 50 -12.60 -14.55 1.91
N PHE A 51 -11.81 -15.03 2.86
CA PHE A 51 -12.15 -15.09 4.29
C PHE A 51 -11.66 -13.83 5.02
N LEU A 52 -12.30 -12.69 4.77
CA LEU A 52 -11.85 -11.40 5.33
C LEU A 52 -12.06 -11.30 6.85
N GLU A 53 -13.06 -11.99 7.39
CA GLU A 53 -13.34 -12.08 8.82
C GLU A 53 -12.19 -12.71 9.61
N ALA A 54 -11.41 -13.60 8.98
CA ALA A 54 -10.28 -14.27 9.61
C ALA A 54 -9.13 -13.31 10.00
N TYR A 55 -9.07 -12.12 9.41
CA TYR A 55 -8.13 -11.08 9.84
C TYR A 55 -8.44 -10.53 11.23
N GLY A 56 -9.71 -10.62 11.66
CA GLY A 56 -10.18 -10.12 12.96
C GLY A 56 -10.12 -11.14 14.09
N ASP A 57 -9.78 -12.41 13.80
CA ASP A 57 -9.84 -13.52 14.75
C ASP A 57 -8.43 -13.89 15.28
N PRO A 58 -8.08 -13.53 16.53
CA PRO A 58 -6.79 -13.89 17.11
C PRO A 58 -6.57 -15.40 17.27
N SER A 59 -7.63 -16.21 17.36
CA SER A 59 -7.53 -17.65 17.62
C SER A 59 -6.88 -18.41 16.45
N ILE A 60 -7.01 -17.87 15.24
CA ILE A 60 -6.39 -18.42 14.03
C ILE A 60 -5.17 -17.61 13.59
N GLY A 61 -4.81 -16.51 14.24
CA GLY A 61 -3.63 -15.69 13.92
C GLY A 61 -3.95 -14.32 13.29
N GLY A 62 -5.23 -13.94 13.26
CA GLY A 62 -5.67 -12.57 13.02
C GLY A 62 -5.28 -11.61 14.15
N VAL A 63 -5.70 -10.36 14.05
CA VAL A 63 -5.52 -9.32 15.07
C VAL A 63 -6.90 -8.91 15.54
N SER A 64 -7.12 -8.79 16.85
CA SER A 64 -8.41 -8.33 17.36
C SER A 64 -8.76 -6.96 16.77
N GLY A 65 -9.92 -6.84 16.12
CA GLY A 65 -10.32 -5.64 15.38
C GLY A 65 -9.62 -5.44 14.03
N GLY A 66 -8.79 -6.38 13.60
CA GLY A 66 -8.12 -6.37 12.30
C GLY A 66 -9.11 -6.45 11.16
N LYS A 67 -9.05 -5.48 10.25
CA LYS A 67 -9.90 -5.41 9.06
C LYS A 67 -9.03 -5.04 7.87
N GLN A 68 -9.32 -5.63 6.70
CA GLN A 68 -8.69 -5.15 5.48
C GLN A 68 -9.23 -3.76 5.10
N PRO A 69 -8.37 -2.82 4.67
CA PRO A 69 -8.80 -1.50 4.23
C PRO A 69 -9.74 -1.53 3.03
N THR A 70 -9.70 -2.60 2.23
CA THR A 70 -10.61 -2.85 1.10
C THR A 70 -11.12 -4.29 1.12
N GLY A 71 -12.21 -4.55 0.39
CA GLY A 71 -12.65 -5.92 0.07
C GLY A 71 -11.79 -6.58 -1.02
N PRO A 72 -12.10 -7.83 -1.44
CA PRO A 72 -11.47 -8.47 -2.59
C PRO A 72 -11.67 -7.66 -3.89
N ASP A 73 -12.83 -6.98 -4.00
CA ASP A 73 -13.19 -6.14 -5.14
C ASP A 73 -12.81 -4.66 -4.92
N GLY A 74 -11.91 -4.38 -3.97
CA GLY A 74 -11.40 -3.03 -3.75
C GLY A 74 -10.72 -2.46 -4.98
N HIS A 75 -10.74 -1.13 -5.13
CA HIS A 75 -10.02 -0.47 -6.21
C HIS A 75 -8.57 -0.27 -5.82
N TRP A 76 -7.66 -0.81 -6.61
CA TRP A 76 -6.22 -0.65 -6.47
C TRP A 76 -5.63 -0.15 -7.78
N LEU A 77 -4.74 0.84 -7.70
CA LEU A 77 -3.96 1.25 -8.86
C LEU A 77 -2.84 0.25 -9.10
N GLU A 78 -2.64 -0.14 -10.36
CA GLU A 78 -1.49 -0.96 -10.74
C GLU A 78 -0.20 -0.14 -10.52
N PRO A 79 0.74 -0.63 -9.69
CA PRO A 79 1.87 0.17 -9.24
C PRO A 79 2.80 0.66 -10.34
N LEU A 80 3.13 -0.17 -11.33
CA LEU A 80 4.09 0.22 -12.36
C LEU A 80 3.51 1.29 -13.28
N THR A 81 2.25 1.12 -13.69
CA THR A 81 1.50 2.11 -14.46
C THR A 81 1.37 3.40 -13.67
N PHE A 82 1.02 3.34 -12.39
CA PHE A 82 0.87 4.54 -11.59
C PHE A 82 2.21 5.24 -11.32
N LEU A 83 3.27 4.50 -11.02
CA LEU A 83 4.62 5.06 -10.88
C LEU A 83 5.12 5.71 -12.18
N SER A 84 4.69 5.23 -13.36
CA SER A 84 5.00 5.89 -14.63
C SER A 84 4.35 7.27 -14.75
N VAL A 85 3.12 7.43 -14.23
CA VAL A 85 2.44 8.73 -14.15
C VAL A 85 3.18 9.65 -13.19
N ILE A 86 3.57 9.15 -12.01
CA ILE A 86 4.34 9.94 -11.04
C ILE A 86 5.68 10.36 -11.61
N ALA A 87 6.40 9.46 -12.29
CA ALA A 87 7.67 9.78 -12.95
C ALA A 87 7.55 10.95 -13.94
N GLY A 88 6.42 11.07 -14.65
CA GLY A 88 6.16 12.18 -15.55
C GLY A 88 5.72 13.48 -14.86
N ALA A 89 5.24 13.41 -13.62
CA ALA A 89 4.70 14.53 -12.87
C ALA A 89 5.69 15.14 -11.84
N THR A 90 6.83 14.49 -11.59
CA THR A 90 7.82 14.86 -10.58
C THR A 90 9.22 14.98 -11.17
N GLU A 91 10.12 15.71 -10.50
CA GLU A 91 11.46 15.99 -11.02
C GLU A 91 12.57 15.18 -10.31
N SER A 92 12.46 14.98 -8.99
CA SER A 92 13.61 14.56 -8.17
C SER A 92 13.33 13.39 -7.23
N VAL A 93 12.07 13.17 -6.86
CA VAL A 93 11.67 12.14 -5.90
C VAL A 93 11.97 10.74 -6.44
N ARG A 94 12.51 9.88 -5.57
CA ARG A 94 12.76 8.48 -5.92
C ARG A 94 11.45 7.69 -5.92
N LEU A 95 11.36 6.72 -6.81
CA LEU A 95 10.18 5.87 -6.97
C LEU A 95 10.49 4.46 -6.51
N GLU A 96 9.60 3.87 -5.71
CA GLU A 96 9.74 2.49 -5.25
C GLU A 96 8.40 1.76 -5.29
N GLN A 97 8.45 0.52 -5.78
CA GLN A 97 7.37 -0.43 -5.64
C GLN A 97 7.65 -1.32 -4.42
N THR A 98 6.60 -1.55 -3.64
CA THR A 98 6.57 -2.59 -2.60
C THR A 98 5.46 -3.57 -2.91
N PHE A 99 5.48 -4.73 -2.28
CA PHE A 99 4.36 -5.66 -2.35
C PHE A 99 3.66 -5.73 -1.00
N PHE A 100 2.34 -5.67 -1.04
CA PHE A 100 1.47 -5.94 0.07
C PHE A 100 0.89 -7.34 -0.09
N CYS A 101 1.27 -8.20 0.85
CA CYS A 101 0.71 -9.53 1.02
C CYS A 101 0.25 -9.64 2.46
N CYS A 102 -1.06 -9.52 2.66
CA CYS A 102 -1.69 -10.02 3.87
C CYS A 102 -2.41 -11.31 3.47
N THR A 103 -2.03 -12.42 4.08
CA THR A 103 -2.78 -13.67 4.01
C THR A 103 -3.52 -13.85 5.32
N ALA A 104 -4.82 -14.11 5.24
CA ALA A 104 -5.55 -14.63 6.38
C ALA A 104 -4.99 -16.02 6.70
N PRO A 105 -4.70 -16.31 7.98
CA PRO A 105 -4.21 -17.63 8.35
C PRO A 105 -5.29 -18.66 8.04
N THR A 106 -4.98 -19.60 7.16
CA THR A 106 -5.76 -20.82 6.98
C THR A 106 -5.14 -21.90 7.86
N SER A 107 -5.92 -22.90 8.29
CA SER A 107 -5.46 -23.94 9.22
C SER A 107 -4.10 -24.52 8.77
N GLY A 108 -3.04 -24.20 9.50
CA GLY A 108 -1.69 -24.74 9.27
C GLY A 108 -0.67 -23.84 8.57
N THR A 109 -1.00 -22.62 8.12
CA THR A 109 -0.01 -21.69 7.56
C THR A 109 0.47 -20.64 8.58
N ARG A 110 1.80 -20.53 8.75
CA ARG A 110 2.42 -19.43 9.51
C ARG A 110 2.22 -18.11 8.77
N LYS A 111 1.82 -17.08 9.50
CA LYS A 111 1.66 -15.70 9.02
C LYS A 111 2.96 -15.20 8.37
N VAL A 112 2.93 -14.94 7.06
CA VAL A 112 4.03 -14.26 6.37
C VAL A 112 3.79 -12.77 6.56
N PHE A 113 4.49 -12.17 7.53
CA PHE A 113 4.44 -10.72 7.75
C PHE A 113 5.29 -10.03 6.69
N SER A 114 4.66 -9.39 5.70
CA SER A 114 5.28 -8.23 5.02
C SER A 114 5.25 -7.05 6.00
N ASN A 115 6.17 -6.10 5.83
CA ASN A 115 6.63 -5.09 6.79
C ASN A 115 5.57 -4.10 7.34
N SER A 116 4.30 -4.30 7.03
CA SER A 116 3.17 -3.53 7.51
C SER A 116 2.38 -4.44 8.43
N ARG A 117 2.31 -4.11 9.73
CA ARG A 117 1.27 -4.69 10.58
C ARG A 117 -0.05 -4.51 9.81
N CYS A 118 -0.80 -5.60 9.62
CA CYS A 118 -2.18 -5.56 9.14
C CYS A 118 -2.99 -4.88 10.25
N SER A 119 -2.83 -3.56 10.36
CA SER A 119 -3.32 -2.66 11.40
C SER A 119 -3.35 -1.27 10.76
N ILE A 120 -4.43 -1.04 10.03
CA ILE A 120 -4.99 0.29 9.74
C ILE A 120 -6.42 0.23 10.28
#